data_AF-A0A9W4HAS0-F1
#
_entry.id   AF-A0A9W4HAS0-F1
#
_cell.length_a   1.000
_cell.length_b   1.000
_cell.length_c   1.000
_cell.angle_alpha   90.00
_cell.angle_beta   90.00
_cell.angle_gamma   90.00
#
_symmetry.space_group_name_H-M   'P 1'
#
loop_
_entity.id
_entity.type
_entity.pdbx_description
1 polymer ?
#
loop_
_entity_poly.entity_id
_entity_poly.type
_entity_poly.pdbx_seq_one_letter_code
_entity_poly.pdbx_strand_id
1 'polypeptide(L)'
;MAQAKATLPWSHACWHLLRIALSFSLIFLDNTILILAASLAYLRLNPRRPKRNVRFYPKTILITGIGTTHGLKLARAWAAEGHCVIGADVTDLDLPIRSGGSMSKTLVAFYRIPKDHYISRLLDVIHREKVDMWIPCSPKVTSIEDATARQMVESRTSCKCITFDENLAICFASSESFMKFVTDRGLPVLEYHRVNSRDSVHKILHRSPSKSYRISRATPTANDRALLLPRRTLSKTYTCISEIQITQERPWILQQQSRLGELFADLLIVRGQIQAIKVRLSDADPSWGSSRLDQALSAAVQTLMQSLATKCGVRSTGHLTVRLLIDEEFDAHSVRHSIYIAGCSSGAKVMENLLSDVPCPVAGYLSVFPSNPVDTGAITATLTSTPPKTFAGAAILPAAFLQFSFLHFVLTLVEVAGSELVRLLFWKDPQFALLDPLPWWWEVHVYRPLREVWMMVKQTREAGLKGY
;
A
#
# COMPACT_ATOMS: atom_id res chain seq x y z
N MET A 1 -4.88 -36.70 18.30
CA MET A 1 -3.49 -36.67 17.80
C MET A 1 -3.27 -35.38 17.04
N ALA A 2 -2.71 -34.38 17.71
CA ALA A 2 -2.40 -33.07 17.14
C ALA A 2 -1.04 -33.15 16.43
N GLN A 3 -1.06 -33.10 15.10
CA GLN A 3 0.16 -33.04 14.30
C GLN A 3 0.63 -31.58 14.29
N ALA A 4 1.43 -31.22 15.30
CA ALA A 4 2.20 -29.99 15.30
C ALA A 4 3.16 -30.04 14.10
N LYS A 5 2.89 -29.21 13.07
CA LYS A 5 3.87 -28.92 12.02
C LYS A 5 5.02 -28.16 12.67
N ALA A 6 5.99 -28.89 13.21
CA ALA A 6 7.31 -28.37 13.52
C ALA A 6 8.02 -28.07 12.19
N THR A 7 7.85 -26.86 11.66
CA THR A 7 8.77 -26.33 10.66
C THR A 7 10.15 -26.25 11.32
N LEU A 8 11.09 -27.07 10.84
CA LEU A 8 12.44 -27.20 11.41
C LEU A 8 13.11 -25.81 11.52
N PRO A 9 13.60 -25.38 12.69
CA PRO A 9 14.26 -24.07 12.89
C PRO A 9 15.52 -23.86 12.02
N TRP A 10 16.07 -24.96 11.48
CA TRP A 10 17.22 -24.98 10.59
C TRP A 10 16.96 -24.33 9.22
N SER A 11 15.72 -24.40 8.69
CA SER A 11 15.41 -23.83 7.37
C SER A 11 15.47 -22.29 7.38
N HIS A 12 15.07 -21.66 8.48
CA HIS A 12 15.14 -20.22 8.66
C HIS A 12 16.58 -19.73 8.87
N ALA A 13 17.40 -20.46 9.64
CA ALA A 13 18.80 -20.10 9.84
C ALA A 13 19.62 -20.19 8.53
N CYS A 14 19.44 -21.27 7.75
CA CYS A 14 20.07 -21.41 6.43
C CYS A 14 19.69 -20.27 5.48
N TRP A 15 18.46 -19.77 5.58
CA TRP A 15 17.97 -18.66 4.77
C TRP A 15 18.69 -17.34 5.03
N HIS A 16 18.83 -16.98 6.31
CA HIS A 16 19.56 -15.79 6.73
C HIS A 16 21.04 -15.88 6.31
N LEU A 17 21.68 -17.05 6.45
CA LEU A 17 23.07 -17.27 6.01
C LEU A 17 23.24 -17.15 4.49
N LEU A 18 22.30 -17.70 3.69
CA LEU A 18 22.35 -17.56 2.24
C LEU A 18 22.29 -16.10 1.80
N ARG A 19 21.41 -15.30 2.39
CA ARG A 19 21.29 -13.86 2.07
C ARG A 19 22.56 -13.09 2.40
N ILE A 20 23.19 -13.41 3.52
CA ILE A 20 24.48 -12.83 3.91
C ILE A 20 25.55 -13.24 2.88
N ALA A 21 25.64 -14.52 2.53
CA ALA A 21 26.61 -15.02 1.56
C ALA A 21 26.43 -14.38 0.17
N LEU A 22 25.19 -14.22 -0.30
CA LEU A 22 24.88 -13.58 -1.57
C LEU A 22 25.28 -12.09 -1.58
N SER A 23 25.09 -11.40 -0.46
CA SER A 23 25.51 -10.01 -0.31
C SER A 23 27.03 -9.85 -0.34
N PHE A 24 27.78 -10.77 0.28
CA PHE A 24 29.24 -10.77 0.22
C PHE A 24 29.79 -11.18 -1.15
N SER A 25 29.16 -12.12 -1.86
CA SER A 25 29.64 -12.56 -3.16
C SER A 25 29.46 -11.50 -4.26
N LEU A 26 28.42 -10.68 -4.16
CA LEU A 26 28.10 -9.63 -5.15
C LEU A 26 28.77 -8.29 -4.84
N ILE A 27 29.41 -8.13 -3.68
CA ILE A 27 29.99 -6.86 -3.24
C ILE A 27 30.97 -6.25 -4.25
N PHE A 28 31.79 -7.07 -4.91
CA PHE A 28 32.75 -6.59 -5.91
C PHE A 28 32.05 -6.01 -7.14
N LEU A 29 31.04 -6.73 -7.66
CA LEU A 29 30.24 -6.29 -8.80
C LEU A 29 29.49 -5.00 -8.45
N ASP A 30 28.83 -4.97 -7.31
CA ASP A 30 28.01 -3.84 -6.87
C ASP A 30 28.86 -2.60 -6.54
N ASN A 31 30.09 -2.79 -6.02
CA ASN A 31 31.07 -1.70 -5.88
C ASN A 31 31.50 -1.11 -7.22
N THR A 32 31.74 -1.93 -8.25
CA THR A 32 32.07 -1.40 -9.58
C THR A 32 30.91 -0.59 -10.17
N ILE A 33 29.67 -1.04 -9.95
CA ILE A 33 28.46 -0.31 -10.36
C ILE A 33 28.35 1.00 -9.59
N LEU A 34 28.59 1.00 -8.27
CA LEU A 34 28.56 2.20 -7.44
C LEU A 34 29.57 3.24 -7.93
N ILE A 35 30.81 2.82 -8.19
CA ILE A 35 31.88 3.70 -8.71
C ILE A 35 31.51 4.22 -10.10
N LEU A 36 30.98 3.38 -10.98
CA LEU A 36 30.54 3.78 -12.32
C LEU A 36 29.37 4.77 -12.25
N ALA A 37 28.39 4.54 -11.39
CA ALA A 37 27.25 5.45 -11.20
C ALA A 37 27.72 6.78 -10.61
N ALA A 38 28.62 6.75 -9.63
CA ALA A 38 29.21 7.95 -9.03
C ALA A 38 30.06 8.74 -10.05
N SER A 39 30.87 8.06 -10.86
CA SER A 39 31.68 8.71 -11.91
C SER A 39 30.80 9.28 -13.01
N LEU A 40 29.74 8.58 -13.43
CA LEU A 40 28.78 9.10 -14.42
C LEU A 40 27.98 10.27 -13.86
N ALA A 41 27.57 10.22 -12.60
CA ALA A 41 26.92 11.34 -11.92
C ALA A 41 27.86 12.55 -11.81
N TYR A 42 29.15 12.32 -11.56
CA TYR A 42 30.19 13.35 -11.53
C TYR A 42 30.40 13.96 -12.93
N LEU A 43 30.49 13.15 -13.98
CA LEU A 43 30.63 13.63 -15.36
C LEU A 43 29.37 14.36 -15.85
N ARG A 44 28.19 13.98 -15.33
CA ARG A 44 26.92 14.68 -15.56
C ARG A 44 26.74 15.90 -14.66
N LEU A 45 27.74 16.32 -13.86
CA LEU A 45 27.75 17.59 -13.12
C LEU A 45 27.88 18.79 -14.07
N ASN A 46 26.87 18.95 -14.91
CA ASN A 46 26.27 20.25 -15.16
C ASN A 46 24.75 20.05 -15.26
N PRO A 47 24.05 19.50 -14.23
CA PRO A 47 22.61 19.56 -14.21
C PRO A 47 22.31 21.04 -14.12
N ARG A 48 21.75 21.60 -15.19
CA ARG A 48 21.12 22.91 -15.18
C ARG A 48 20.27 22.93 -13.92
N ARG A 49 20.74 23.62 -12.86
CA ARG A 49 19.88 23.95 -11.72
C ARG A 49 18.64 24.53 -12.39
N PRO A 50 17.43 23.96 -12.18
CA PRO A 50 16.24 24.54 -12.78
C PRO A 50 16.31 26.02 -12.46
N LYS A 51 16.24 26.87 -13.50
CA LYS A 51 16.38 28.32 -13.38
C LYS A 51 15.56 28.72 -12.16
N ARG A 52 16.25 29.11 -11.08
CA ARG A 52 15.60 29.45 -9.82
C ARG A 52 14.64 30.58 -10.17
N ASN A 53 13.35 30.27 -10.23
CA ASN A 53 12.35 31.30 -10.35
C ASN A 53 12.56 32.22 -9.15
N VAL A 54 12.61 33.53 -9.40
CA VAL A 54 12.93 34.57 -8.41
C VAL A 54 11.94 34.59 -7.22
N ARG A 55 10.89 33.76 -7.26
CA ARG A 55 9.87 33.57 -6.23
C ARG A 55 9.82 32.17 -5.61
N PHE A 56 10.81 31.30 -5.82
CA PHE A 56 10.82 29.96 -5.22
C PHE A 56 11.28 30.01 -3.76
N TYR A 57 10.36 29.74 -2.83
CA TYR A 57 10.66 29.60 -1.41
C TYR A 57 10.80 28.10 -1.06
N PRO A 58 12.02 27.61 -0.76
CA PRO A 58 12.20 26.23 -0.37
C PRO A 58 11.46 25.97 0.94
N LYS A 59 10.73 24.85 0.96
CA LYS A 59 10.02 24.35 2.14
C LYS A 59 10.80 23.21 2.79
N THR A 60 10.73 23.11 4.10
CA THR A 60 11.33 22.03 4.87
C THR A 60 10.31 20.92 5.09
N ILE A 61 10.63 19.71 4.64
CA ILE A 61 9.68 18.60 4.53
C ILE A 61 10.22 17.41 5.27
N LEU A 62 9.45 16.90 6.23
CA LEU A 62 9.77 15.70 6.97
C LEU A 62 9.02 14.51 6.36
N ILE A 63 9.76 13.46 6.00
CA ILE A 63 9.19 12.20 5.52
C ILE A 63 9.56 11.10 6.52
N THR A 64 8.56 10.52 7.19
CA THR A 64 8.78 9.35 8.06
C THR A 64 8.64 8.07 7.24
N GLY A 65 9.50 7.07 7.44
CA GLY A 65 9.54 5.84 6.63
C GLY A 65 10.43 5.96 5.38
N ILE A 66 11.52 6.73 5.44
CA ILE A 66 12.46 6.90 4.33
C ILE A 66 13.17 5.59 3.93
N GLY A 67 13.26 4.62 4.85
CA GLY A 67 13.78 3.28 4.56
C GLY A 67 12.91 2.48 3.57
N THR A 68 11.70 2.97 3.26
CA THR A 68 10.84 2.37 2.24
C THR A 68 11.15 2.90 0.84
N THR A 69 10.82 2.10 -0.18
CA THR A 69 11.00 2.45 -1.59
C THR A 69 10.23 3.71 -1.99
N HIS A 70 9.00 3.83 -1.51
CA HIS A 70 8.10 4.94 -1.81
C HIS A 70 8.47 6.21 -1.04
N GLY A 71 8.87 6.10 0.24
CA GLY A 71 9.39 7.22 1.01
C GLY A 71 10.65 7.82 0.35
N LEU A 72 11.59 6.98 -0.08
CA LEU A 72 12.80 7.43 -0.78
C LEU A 72 12.49 8.05 -2.15
N LYS A 73 11.57 7.47 -2.92
CA LYS A 73 11.11 8.04 -4.20
C LYS A 73 10.49 9.44 -3.99
N LEU A 74 9.68 9.60 -2.95
CA LEU A 74 9.08 10.87 -2.58
C LEU A 74 10.15 11.90 -2.19
N ALA A 75 11.12 11.52 -1.35
CA ALA A 75 12.23 12.40 -0.95
C ALA A 75 13.04 12.90 -2.15
N ARG A 76 13.35 12.00 -3.09
CA ARG A 76 14.06 12.36 -4.33
C ARG A 76 13.27 13.33 -5.20
N ALA A 77 11.96 13.17 -5.29
CA ALA A 77 11.10 14.08 -6.04
C ALA A 77 11.08 15.49 -5.43
N TRP A 78 10.93 15.60 -4.11
CA TRP A 78 10.97 16.88 -3.41
C TRP A 78 12.33 17.59 -3.53
N ALA A 79 13.42 16.83 -3.40
CA ALA A 79 14.77 17.35 -3.55
C ALA A 79 15.04 17.81 -5.00
N ALA A 80 14.49 17.11 -6.00
CA ALA A 80 14.60 17.50 -7.40
C ALA A 80 13.88 18.83 -7.70
N GLU A 81 12.79 19.13 -7.00
CA GLU A 81 12.10 20.43 -7.06
C GLU A 81 12.80 21.53 -6.24
N GLY A 82 13.83 21.18 -5.46
CA GLY A 82 14.65 22.13 -4.71
C GLY A 82 14.20 22.39 -3.28
N HIS A 83 13.30 21.56 -2.74
CA HIS A 83 12.88 21.63 -1.33
C HIS A 83 13.90 20.95 -0.40
N CYS A 84 13.89 21.33 0.88
CA CYS A 84 14.75 20.73 1.90
C CYS A 84 14.04 19.50 2.48
N VAL A 85 14.63 18.32 2.30
CA VAL A 85 14.03 17.05 2.75
C VAL A 85 14.76 16.53 3.98
N ILE A 86 13.99 16.20 5.01
CA ILE A 86 14.46 15.55 6.23
C ILE A 86 13.85 14.17 6.27
N GLY A 87 14.71 13.16 6.39
CA GLY A 87 14.28 11.77 6.51
C GLY A 87 14.13 11.38 7.96
N ALA A 88 13.11 10.59 8.27
CA ALA A 88 13.04 9.88 9.53
C ALA A 88 12.60 8.44 9.31
N ASP A 89 13.02 7.53 10.19
CA ASP A 89 12.51 6.16 10.23
C ASP A 89 12.03 5.78 11.61
N VAL A 90 10.89 5.09 11.63
CA VAL A 90 10.34 4.50 12.85
C VAL A 90 11.04 3.18 13.12
N THR A 91 11.56 3.01 14.34
CA THR A 91 12.31 1.82 14.74
C THR A 91 11.54 1.03 15.80
N ASP A 92 11.22 -0.22 15.47
CA ASP A 92 10.61 -1.20 16.41
C ASP A 92 11.66 -2.13 17.04
N LEU A 93 12.84 -2.19 16.42
CA LEU A 93 14.01 -2.86 16.96
C LEU A 93 15.07 -1.79 17.13
N ASP A 94 15.75 -1.80 18.28
CA ASP A 94 16.94 -0.98 18.58
C ASP A 94 18.16 -1.46 17.79
N LEU A 95 17.97 -1.65 16.48
CA LEU A 95 19.06 -1.90 15.56
C LEU A 95 19.94 -0.65 15.54
N PRO A 96 21.24 -0.78 15.85
CA PRO A 96 22.15 0.36 15.82
C PRO A 96 22.43 0.87 14.40
N ILE A 97 21.91 0.21 13.35
CA ILE A 97 22.23 0.48 11.94
C ILE A 97 21.12 1.27 11.24
N ARG A 98 21.53 2.21 10.36
CA ARG A 98 20.58 3.07 9.64
C ARG A 98 20.07 2.33 8.40
N SER A 99 18.85 2.63 7.98
CA SER A 99 18.26 2.07 6.75
C SER A 99 19.02 2.52 5.50
N GLY A 100 18.89 1.81 4.38
CA GLY A 100 19.44 2.26 3.09
C GLY A 100 18.99 3.66 2.72
N GLY A 101 17.69 3.95 2.85
CA GLY A 101 17.11 5.26 2.54
C GLY A 101 17.80 6.44 3.25
N SER A 102 18.32 6.22 4.46
CA SER A 102 19.04 7.25 5.23
C SER A 102 20.36 7.72 4.61
N MET A 103 20.94 6.93 3.70
CA MET A 103 22.19 7.23 3.01
C MET A 103 21.98 8.04 1.73
N SER A 104 20.74 8.45 1.44
CA SER A 104 20.46 9.25 0.25
C SER A 104 21.06 10.63 0.37
N LYS A 105 21.74 11.07 -0.69
CA LYS A 105 22.29 12.43 -0.75
C LYS A 105 21.21 13.53 -0.83
N THR A 106 19.95 13.13 -1.01
CA THR A 106 18.80 14.05 -1.10
C THR A 106 18.33 14.55 0.26
N LEU A 107 18.72 13.86 1.34
CA LEU A 107 18.34 14.21 2.70
C LEU A 107 19.34 15.22 3.28
N VAL A 108 18.81 16.26 3.92
CA VAL A 108 19.60 17.24 4.68
C VAL A 108 19.98 16.65 6.05
N ALA A 109 19.03 15.96 6.68
CA ALA A 109 19.21 15.31 7.97
C ALA A 109 18.41 14.00 8.02
N PHE A 110 18.86 13.09 8.88
CA PHE A 110 18.18 11.81 9.13
C PHE A 110 18.01 11.57 10.63
N TYR A 111 16.79 11.19 11.03
CA TYR A 111 16.41 10.90 12.41
C TYR A 111 15.87 9.49 12.58
N ARG A 112 16.17 8.86 13.72
CA ARG A 112 15.52 7.63 14.15
C ARG A 112 14.50 7.95 15.22
N ILE A 113 13.29 7.45 15.04
CA ILE A 113 12.18 7.68 15.95
C ILE A 113 11.78 6.33 16.56
N PRO A 114 12.06 6.09 17.86
CA PRO A 114 11.61 4.88 18.52
C PRO A 114 10.08 4.89 18.62
N LYS A 115 9.46 3.73 18.39
CA LYS A 115 7.99 3.62 18.38
C LYS A 115 7.35 4.03 19.70
N ASP A 116 7.96 3.69 20.84
CA ASP A 116 7.44 4.01 22.19
C ASP A 116 7.34 5.51 22.46
N HIS A 117 8.20 6.31 21.82
CA HIS A 117 8.24 7.76 21.96
C HIS A 117 7.96 8.46 20.62
N TYR A 118 7.11 7.85 19.79
CA TYR A 118 6.86 8.30 18.42
C TYR A 118 6.44 9.76 18.34
N ILE A 119 5.39 10.14 19.08
CA ILE A 119 4.81 11.48 19.02
C ILE A 119 5.76 12.54 19.59
N SER A 120 6.40 12.29 20.74
CA SER A 120 7.30 13.26 21.37
C SER A 120 8.53 13.52 20.52
N ARG A 121 9.19 12.46 20.03
CA ARG A 121 10.37 12.61 19.16
C ARG A 121 10.03 13.21 17.80
N LEU A 122 8.84 12.92 17.26
CA LEU A 122 8.37 13.57 16.04
C LEU A 122 8.22 15.09 16.24
N LEU A 123 7.62 15.52 17.36
CA LEU A 123 7.49 16.93 17.71
C LEU A 123 8.86 17.61 17.88
N ASP A 124 9.81 16.95 18.55
CA ASP A 124 11.16 17.47 18.75
C ASP A 124 11.86 17.73 17.40
N VAL A 125 11.77 16.77 16.47
CA VAL A 125 12.36 16.90 15.12
C VAL A 125 11.69 18.04 14.35
N ILE A 126 10.35 18.12 14.39
CA ILE A 126 9.59 19.17 13.71
C ILE A 126 9.96 20.55 14.24
N HIS A 127 10.12 20.69 15.55
CA HIS A 127 10.48 21.96 16.18
C HIS A 127 11.94 22.35 15.88
N ARG A 128 12.88 21.41 16.03
CA ARG A 128 14.31 21.64 15.81
C ARG A 128 14.61 22.07 14.38
N GLU A 129 14.01 21.40 13.41
CA GLU A 129 14.28 21.61 11.99
C GLU A 129 13.32 22.63 11.33
N LYS A 130 12.35 23.14 12.10
CA LYS A 130 11.30 24.07 11.61
C LYS A 130 10.58 23.52 10.38
N VAL A 131 10.06 22.31 10.50
CA VAL A 131 9.41 21.59 9.40
C VAL A 131 8.10 22.28 9.00
N ASP A 132 7.96 22.60 7.71
CA ASP A 132 6.74 23.17 7.13
C ASP A 132 5.67 22.10 6.85
N MET A 133 6.10 20.90 6.40
CA MET A 133 5.20 19.81 6.02
C MET A 133 5.71 18.46 6.51
N TRP A 134 4.82 17.62 7.04
CA TRP A 134 5.12 16.25 7.43
C TRP A 134 4.28 15.25 6.63
N ILE A 135 4.94 14.24 6.05
CA ILE A 135 4.32 13.16 5.26
C ILE A 135 4.68 11.79 5.88
N PRO A 136 3.70 11.03 6.39
CA PRO A 136 3.94 9.69 6.87
C PRO A 136 3.99 8.66 5.75
N CYS A 137 5.08 7.90 5.68
CA CYS A 137 5.30 6.78 4.75
C CYS A 137 5.80 5.52 5.49
N SER A 138 5.72 5.48 6.82
CA SER A 138 6.17 4.32 7.60
C SER A 138 5.05 3.27 7.69
N PRO A 139 5.28 2.02 7.23
CA PRO A 139 4.30 0.94 7.40
C PRO A 139 4.27 0.36 8.81
N LYS A 140 5.17 0.80 9.71
CA LYS A 140 5.30 0.31 11.09
C LYS A 140 4.33 1.00 12.06
N VAL A 141 3.79 2.13 11.63
CA VAL A 141 2.84 2.96 12.39
C VAL A 141 1.48 2.82 11.72
N THR A 142 0.44 2.74 12.54
CA THR A 142 -0.94 2.65 12.06
C THR A 142 -1.44 4.04 11.65
N SER A 143 -2.42 4.09 10.74
CA SER A 143 -3.02 5.37 10.33
C SER A 143 -3.70 6.12 11.48
N ILE A 144 -4.16 5.41 12.51
CA ILE A 144 -4.72 6.01 13.73
C ILE A 144 -3.61 6.69 14.55
N GLU A 145 -2.48 6.01 14.79
CA GLU A 145 -1.33 6.60 15.50
C GLU A 145 -0.79 7.85 14.78
N ASP A 146 -0.70 7.81 13.43
CA ASP A 146 -0.32 8.97 12.64
C ASP A 146 -1.34 10.12 12.74
N ALA A 147 -2.64 9.80 12.85
CA ALA A 147 -3.69 10.79 13.02
C ALA A 147 -3.66 11.45 14.41
N THR A 148 -3.40 10.68 15.46
CA THR A 148 -3.15 11.21 16.81
C THR A 148 -1.90 12.10 16.83
N ALA A 149 -0.83 11.69 16.14
CA ALA A 149 0.38 12.49 16.01
C ALA A 149 0.10 13.83 15.27
N ARG A 150 -0.68 13.80 14.18
CA ARG A 150 -1.11 15.00 13.46
C ARG A 150 -1.79 16.01 14.37
N GLN A 151 -2.74 15.59 15.20
CA GLN A 151 -3.45 16.48 16.11
C GLN A 151 -2.50 17.19 17.08
N MET A 152 -1.49 16.48 17.57
CA MET A 152 -0.47 17.04 18.47
C MET A 152 0.51 17.97 17.74
N VAL A 153 0.86 17.64 16.50
CA VAL A 153 1.74 18.47 15.66
C VAL A 153 1.06 19.78 15.25
N GLU A 154 -0.16 19.72 14.71
CA GLU A 154 -0.87 20.91 14.22
C GLU A 154 -1.36 21.82 15.35
N SER A 155 -1.52 21.31 16.58
CA SER A 155 -1.86 22.13 17.75
C SER A 155 -0.68 22.87 18.36
N ARG A 156 0.55 22.36 18.17
CA ARG A 156 1.77 22.92 18.79
C ARG A 156 2.70 23.61 17.81
N THR A 157 2.52 23.40 16.51
CA THR A 157 3.43 23.87 15.47
C THR A 157 2.64 24.36 14.26
N SER A 158 3.28 25.15 13.40
CA SER A 158 2.71 25.57 12.10
C SER A 158 2.84 24.50 11.00
N CYS A 159 3.40 23.33 11.33
CA CYS A 159 3.63 22.23 10.39
C CYS A 159 2.30 21.70 9.86
N LYS A 160 2.23 21.47 8.54
CA LYS A 160 1.06 20.87 7.89
C LYS A 160 1.27 19.37 7.68
N CYS A 161 0.33 18.55 8.16
CA CYS A 161 0.45 17.11 8.05
C CYS A 161 -0.29 16.59 6.80
N ILE A 162 0.21 15.52 6.18
CA ILE A 162 -0.48 14.81 5.08
C ILE A 162 -0.98 13.45 5.56
N THR A 163 -1.88 13.48 6.54
CA THR A 163 -2.57 12.31 7.09
C THR A 163 -3.95 12.72 7.57
N PHE A 164 -4.90 11.78 7.62
CA PHE A 164 -6.27 12.10 8.00
C PHE A 164 -6.38 12.50 9.47
N ASP A 165 -7.42 13.28 9.77
CA ASP A 165 -7.80 13.55 11.16
C ASP A 165 -8.23 12.25 11.86
N GLU A 166 -8.10 12.22 13.20
CA GLU A 166 -8.36 11.04 14.02
C GLU A 166 -9.74 10.41 13.75
N ASN A 167 -10.79 11.24 13.68
CA ASN A 167 -12.15 10.77 13.39
C ASN A 167 -12.27 10.04 12.04
N LEU A 168 -11.62 10.56 10.99
CA LEU A 168 -11.62 9.94 9.68
C LEU A 168 -10.72 8.70 9.64
N ALA A 169 -9.57 8.73 10.32
CA ALA A 169 -8.68 7.59 10.43
C ALA A 169 -9.35 6.39 11.12
N ILE A 170 -10.04 6.62 12.24
CA ILE A 170 -10.83 5.59 12.94
C ILE A 170 -11.96 5.08 12.04
N CYS A 171 -12.68 5.98 11.36
CA CYS A 171 -13.74 5.61 10.44
C CYS A 171 -13.23 4.73 9.28
N PHE A 172 -12.06 5.03 8.73
CA PHE A 172 -11.45 4.29 7.62
C PHE A 172 -10.75 3.01 8.04
N ALA A 173 -10.43 2.85 9.33
CA ALA A 173 -9.83 1.63 9.87
C ALA A 173 -10.83 0.46 9.91
N SER A 174 -12.13 0.73 10.11
CA SER A 174 -13.18 -0.29 10.13
C SER A 174 -14.00 -0.27 8.84
N SER A 175 -14.07 -1.42 8.15
CA SER A 175 -14.87 -1.56 6.93
C SER A 175 -16.35 -1.25 7.17
N GLU A 176 -16.92 -1.65 8.31
CA GLU A 176 -18.33 -1.40 8.61
C GLU A 176 -18.60 0.10 8.84
N SER A 177 -17.71 0.78 9.58
CA SER A 177 -17.82 2.21 9.87
C SER A 177 -17.68 3.03 8.59
N PHE A 178 -16.73 2.68 7.73
CA PHE A 178 -16.57 3.29 6.42
C PHE A 178 -17.80 3.09 5.53
N MET A 179 -18.34 1.87 5.44
CA MET A 179 -19.52 1.60 4.61
C MET A 179 -20.72 2.42 5.09
N LYS A 180 -20.96 2.48 6.40
CA LYS A 180 -21.98 3.35 6.98
C LYS A 180 -21.75 4.82 6.63
N PHE A 181 -20.52 5.32 6.78
CA PHE A 181 -20.16 6.68 6.41
C PHE A 181 -20.45 7.01 4.94
N VAL A 182 -20.18 6.07 4.02
CA VAL A 182 -20.45 6.25 2.60
C VAL A 182 -21.96 6.19 2.31
N THR A 183 -22.71 5.30 2.98
CA THR A 183 -24.17 5.19 2.88
C THR A 183 -24.87 6.45 3.39
N ASP A 184 -24.50 6.96 4.57
CA ASP A 184 -25.07 8.16 5.18
C ASP A 184 -24.88 9.40 4.30
N ARG A 185 -23.88 9.36 3.42
CA ARG A 185 -23.55 10.43 2.46
C ARG A 185 -24.15 10.20 1.08
N GLY A 186 -24.99 9.19 0.89
CA GLY A 186 -25.69 8.91 -0.37
C GLY A 186 -24.73 8.62 -1.53
N LEU A 187 -23.63 7.93 -1.25
CA LEU A 187 -22.74 7.41 -2.29
C LEU A 187 -23.11 5.94 -2.61
N PRO A 188 -22.79 5.43 -3.81
CA PRO A 188 -23.07 4.06 -4.17
C PRO A 188 -22.20 3.10 -3.33
N VAL A 189 -22.86 2.32 -2.50
CA VAL A 189 -22.23 1.37 -1.57
C VAL A 189 -22.59 -0.05 -2.00
N LEU A 190 -21.62 -0.96 -1.91
CA LEU A 190 -21.86 -2.37 -2.11
C LEU A 190 -22.87 -2.89 -1.08
N GLU A 191 -23.90 -3.59 -1.54
CA GLU A 191 -24.88 -4.18 -0.63
C GLU A 191 -24.22 -5.21 0.29
N TYR A 192 -24.34 -4.96 1.58
CA TYR A 192 -23.80 -5.80 2.65
C TYR A 192 -24.89 -6.00 3.70
N HIS A 193 -25.30 -7.25 3.89
CA HIS A 193 -26.36 -7.60 4.83
C HIS A 193 -25.90 -8.69 5.78
N ARG A 194 -26.01 -8.43 7.08
CA ARG A 194 -25.94 -9.47 8.10
C ARG A 194 -27.29 -10.15 8.18
N VAL A 195 -27.31 -11.45 7.95
CA VAL A 195 -28.53 -12.25 7.83
C VAL A 195 -28.62 -13.25 8.97
N ASN A 196 -29.71 -13.15 9.73
CA ASN A 196 -29.97 -13.97 10.92
C ASN A 196 -31.06 -15.04 10.67
N SER A 197 -31.74 -15.00 9.52
CA SER A 197 -32.79 -15.94 9.15
C SER A 197 -32.79 -16.21 7.65
N ARG A 198 -33.32 -17.37 7.24
CA ARG A 198 -33.47 -17.73 5.82
C ARG A 198 -34.43 -16.81 5.07
N ASP A 199 -35.52 -16.41 5.72
CA ASP A 199 -36.51 -15.48 5.16
C ASP A 199 -35.89 -14.14 4.75
N SER A 200 -34.97 -13.60 5.56
CA SER A 200 -34.24 -12.38 5.22
C SER A 200 -33.40 -12.54 3.94
N VAL A 201 -32.79 -13.71 3.70
CA VAL A 201 -32.07 -13.98 2.44
C VAL A 201 -33.03 -13.90 1.24
N HIS A 202 -34.17 -14.56 1.34
CA HIS A 202 -35.17 -14.57 0.27
C HIS A 202 -35.74 -13.17 -0.01
N LYS A 203 -36.00 -12.38 1.03
CA LYS A 203 -36.45 -10.98 0.90
C LYS A 203 -35.42 -10.13 0.16
N ILE A 204 -34.14 -10.27 0.46
CA ILE A 204 -33.07 -9.52 -0.22
C ILE A 204 -32.95 -9.95 -1.69
N LEU A 205 -32.94 -11.26 -1.96
CA LEU A 205 -32.88 -11.78 -3.33
C LEU A 205 -34.09 -11.36 -4.17
N HIS A 206 -35.28 -11.31 -3.57
CA HIS A 206 -36.50 -10.86 -4.25
C HIS A 206 -36.50 -9.35 -4.53
N ARG A 207 -35.93 -8.55 -3.62
CA ARG A 207 -35.83 -7.09 -3.79
C ARG A 207 -34.92 -6.70 -4.95
N SER A 208 -33.88 -7.49 -5.21
CA SER A 208 -32.84 -7.19 -6.19
C SER A 208 -32.58 -8.40 -7.11
N PRO A 209 -33.53 -8.77 -8.00
CA PRO A 209 -33.46 -10.01 -8.78
C PRO A 209 -32.34 -10.02 -9.83
N SER A 210 -31.86 -8.86 -10.27
CA SER A 210 -30.75 -8.71 -11.22
C SER A 210 -29.37 -8.87 -10.57
N LYS A 211 -29.28 -8.81 -9.23
CA LYS A 211 -28.01 -8.80 -8.51
C LYS A 211 -27.59 -10.20 -8.09
N SER A 212 -26.30 -10.44 -8.17
CA SER A 212 -25.67 -11.65 -7.63
C SER A 212 -25.09 -11.34 -6.25
N TYR A 213 -25.17 -12.31 -5.36
CA TYR A 213 -24.67 -12.23 -4.00
C TYR A 213 -23.79 -13.44 -3.67
N ARG A 214 -22.78 -13.17 -2.86
CA ARG A 214 -21.96 -14.17 -2.18
C ARG A 214 -22.43 -14.25 -0.74
N ILE A 215 -22.85 -15.44 -0.31
CA ILE A 215 -23.21 -15.72 1.08
C ILE A 215 -22.07 -16.48 1.77
N SER A 216 -21.63 -16.01 2.93
CA SER A 216 -20.55 -16.61 3.74
C SER A 216 -20.86 -16.49 5.23
N ARG A 217 -20.21 -17.28 6.08
CA ARG A 217 -20.35 -17.12 7.53
C ARG A 217 -19.69 -15.84 8.01
N ALA A 218 -20.27 -15.18 9.01
CA ALA A 218 -19.67 -13.99 9.62
C ALA A 218 -18.31 -14.28 10.26
N THR A 219 -18.16 -15.46 10.87
CA THR A 219 -16.91 -16.00 11.39
C THR A 219 -16.55 -17.27 10.61
N PRO A 220 -15.77 -17.15 9.52
CA PRO A 220 -15.44 -18.29 8.68
C PRO A 220 -14.49 -19.25 9.40
N THR A 221 -14.78 -20.55 9.34
CA THR A 221 -13.81 -21.61 9.65
C THR A 221 -13.04 -22.02 8.40
N ALA A 222 -11.89 -22.69 8.54
CA ALA A 222 -10.99 -23.02 7.41
C ALA A 222 -11.66 -23.82 6.27
N ASN A 223 -12.77 -24.52 6.56
CA ASN A 223 -13.51 -25.32 5.58
C ASN A 223 -14.75 -24.61 5.00
N ASP A 224 -15.06 -23.38 5.44
CA ASP A 224 -16.27 -22.69 5.01
C ASP A 224 -16.10 -22.09 3.62
N ARG A 225 -16.85 -22.63 2.65
CA ARG A 225 -16.92 -22.11 1.29
C ARG A 225 -18.04 -21.10 1.18
N ALA A 226 -17.74 -19.96 0.58
CA ALA A 226 -18.75 -18.99 0.21
C ALA A 226 -19.60 -19.53 -0.96
N LEU A 227 -20.91 -19.29 -0.92
CA LEU A 227 -21.85 -19.76 -1.93
C LEU A 227 -22.36 -18.57 -2.75
N LEU A 228 -22.60 -18.80 -4.04
CA LEU A 228 -23.16 -17.79 -4.94
C LEU A 228 -24.66 -17.96 -5.08
N LEU A 229 -25.40 -16.87 -4.95
CA LEU A 229 -26.84 -16.75 -5.08
C LEU A 229 -27.19 -15.57 -6.02
N PRO A 230 -28.31 -15.60 -6.75
CA PRO A 230 -29.17 -16.76 -6.96
C PRO A 230 -28.46 -17.84 -7.79
N ARG A 231 -28.91 -19.09 -7.64
CA ARG A 231 -28.50 -20.19 -8.53
C ARG A 231 -29.28 -20.09 -9.84
N ARG A 232 -28.89 -20.89 -10.84
CA ARG A 232 -29.53 -20.93 -12.18
C ARG A 232 -31.06 -21.05 -12.15
N THR A 233 -31.62 -21.68 -11.12
CA THR A 233 -33.07 -21.77 -10.93
C THR A 233 -33.44 -21.40 -9.49
N LEU A 234 -34.67 -20.90 -9.32
CA LEU A 234 -35.22 -20.60 -8.00
C LEU A 234 -35.20 -21.84 -7.10
N SER A 235 -35.62 -23.00 -7.59
CA SER A 235 -35.63 -24.25 -6.80
C SER A 235 -34.23 -24.60 -6.28
N LYS A 236 -33.19 -24.50 -7.11
CA LYS A 236 -31.79 -24.72 -6.66
C LYS A 236 -31.33 -23.69 -5.63
N THR A 237 -31.83 -22.46 -5.73
CA THR A 237 -31.55 -21.40 -4.75
C THR A 237 -32.19 -21.74 -3.42
N TYR A 238 -33.46 -22.17 -3.39
CA TYR A 238 -34.16 -22.62 -2.19
C TYR A 238 -33.48 -23.83 -1.53
N THR A 239 -33.13 -24.86 -2.31
CA THR A 239 -32.39 -26.03 -1.79
C THR A 239 -31.05 -25.64 -1.21
N CYS A 240 -30.30 -24.77 -1.91
CA CYS A 240 -29.01 -24.28 -1.41
C CYS A 240 -29.17 -23.51 -0.09
N ILE A 241 -30.24 -22.71 0.08
CA ILE A 241 -30.48 -21.94 1.31
C ILE A 241 -31.00 -22.82 2.44
N SER A 242 -31.75 -23.89 2.15
CA SER A 242 -32.24 -24.82 3.19
C SER A 242 -31.12 -25.61 3.85
N GLU A 243 -30.08 -25.97 3.08
CA GLU A 243 -28.86 -26.61 3.60
C GLU A 243 -28.06 -25.71 4.54
N ILE A 244 -28.18 -24.39 4.40
CA ILE A 244 -27.50 -23.42 5.25
C ILE A 244 -28.22 -23.33 6.60
N GLN A 245 -27.48 -23.60 7.69
CA GLN A 245 -27.94 -23.36 9.05
C GLN A 245 -27.70 -21.89 9.43
N ILE A 246 -28.72 -21.05 9.21
CA ILE A 246 -28.72 -19.64 9.60
C ILE A 246 -29.46 -19.53 10.94
N THR A 247 -28.77 -19.10 11.99
CA THR A 247 -29.35 -18.84 13.32
C THR A 247 -28.86 -17.50 13.86
N GLN A 248 -29.51 -16.98 14.90
CA GLN A 248 -29.09 -15.75 15.55
C GLN A 248 -27.69 -15.87 16.19
N GLU A 249 -27.37 -17.06 16.70
CA GLU A 249 -26.05 -17.39 17.26
C GLU A 249 -24.97 -17.59 16.19
N ARG A 250 -25.36 -17.99 14.97
CA ARG A 250 -24.46 -18.22 13.83
C ARG A 250 -24.92 -17.40 12.62
N PRO A 251 -24.68 -16.09 12.62
CA PRO A 251 -25.11 -15.20 11.56
C PRO A 251 -24.28 -15.40 10.29
N TRP A 252 -24.93 -15.20 9.16
CA TRP A 252 -24.30 -15.22 7.84
C TRP A 252 -24.24 -13.81 7.27
N ILE A 253 -23.33 -13.59 6.34
CA ILE A 253 -23.15 -12.35 5.59
C ILE A 253 -23.59 -12.62 4.16
N LEU A 254 -24.46 -11.78 3.64
CA LEU A 254 -24.84 -11.73 2.23
C LEU A 254 -24.25 -10.44 1.64
N GLN A 255 -23.29 -10.59 0.74
CA GLN A 255 -22.57 -9.48 0.11
C GLN A 255 -22.77 -9.52 -1.39
N GLN A 256 -23.04 -8.39 -2.03
CA GLN A 256 -23.16 -8.33 -3.49
C GLN A 256 -21.83 -8.76 -4.15
N GLN A 257 -21.96 -9.57 -5.20
CA GLN A 257 -20.86 -10.11 -5.99
C GLN A 257 -20.76 -9.33 -7.31
N SER A 258 -19.58 -8.81 -7.63
CA SER A 258 -19.33 -8.20 -8.94
C SER A 258 -19.20 -9.25 -10.05
N ARG A 259 -19.65 -8.88 -11.26
CA ARG A 259 -19.52 -9.68 -12.48
C ARG A 259 -18.26 -9.36 -13.27
N LEU A 260 -17.82 -8.09 -13.29
CA LEU A 260 -16.72 -7.61 -14.12
C LEU A 260 -15.38 -7.48 -13.40
N GLY A 261 -15.39 -7.53 -12.07
CA GLY A 261 -14.17 -7.54 -11.26
C GLY A 261 -14.10 -6.39 -10.26
N GLU A 262 -12.89 -6.15 -9.78
CA GLU A 262 -12.59 -5.18 -8.73
C GLU A 262 -11.54 -4.17 -9.19
N LEU A 263 -11.80 -2.90 -8.91
CA LEU A 263 -10.90 -1.78 -9.14
C LEU A 263 -10.40 -1.22 -7.80
N PHE A 264 -9.21 -0.65 -7.82
CA PHE A 264 -8.66 0.13 -6.73
C PHE A 264 -8.37 1.54 -7.23
N ALA A 265 -8.89 2.54 -6.53
CA ALA A 265 -8.54 3.93 -6.74
C ALA A 265 -7.61 4.39 -5.62
N ASP A 266 -6.33 4.63 -5.93
CA ASP A 266 -5.40 5.25 -5.00
C ASP A 266 -5.45 6.77 -5.18
N LEU A 267 -5.64 7.47 -4.06
CA LEU A 267 -5.95 8.90 -4.04
C LEU A 267 -4.97 9.64 -3.14
N LEU A 268 -4.52 10.80 -3.59
CA LEU A 268 -4.03 11.88 -2.74
C LEU A 268 -5.14 12.91 -2.60
N ILE A 269 -5.71 13.02 -1.41
CA ILE A 269 -6.72 14.02 -1.07
C ILE A 269 -6.03 15.13 -0.29
N VAL A 270 -6.24 16.37 -0.70
CA VAL A 270 -5.80 17.56 0.02
C VAL A 270 -6.99 18.50 0.15
N ARG A 271 -7.33 18.84 1.40
CA ARG A 271 -8.43 19.76 1.73
C ARG A 271 -9.77 19.41 1.06
N GLY A 272 -10.11 18.12 0.97
CA GLY A 272 -11.34 17.66 0.32
C GLY A 272 -11.30 17.67 -1.22
N GLN A 273 -10.14 17.94 -1.82
CA GLN A 273 -9.94 17.87 -3.26
C GLN A 273 -8.95 16.74 -3.59
N ILE A 274 -9.23 16.00 -4.65
CA ILE A 274 -8.26 15.04 -5.19
C ILE A 274 -7.16 15.85 -5.88
N GLN A 275 -5.90 15.51 -5.61
CA GLN A 275 -4.72 16.11 -6.25
C GLN A 275 -4.00 15.11 -7.16
N ALA A 276 -4.12 13.83 -6.85
CA ALA A 276 -3.65 12.75 -7.71
C ALA A 276 -4.56 11.53 -7.54
N ILE A 277 -4.82 10.85 -8.65
CA ILE A 277 -5.62 9.63 -8.67
C ILE A 277 -4.98 8.63 -9.63
N LYS A 278 -4.88 7.40 -9.16
CA LYS A 278 -4.43 6.25 -9.93
C LYS A 278 -5.46 5.13 -9.83
N VAL A 279 -5.91 4.63 -10.98
CA VAL A 279 -6.92 3.56 -11.04
C VAL A 279 -6.26 2.28 -11.51
N ARG A 280 -6.39 1.24 -10.70
CA ARG A 280 -5.80 -0.09 -10.91
C ARG A 280 -6.87 -1.18 -10.93
N LEU A 281 -6.68 -2.18 -11.77
CA LEU A 281 -7.48 -3.40 -11.77
C LEU A 281 -6.86 -4.44 -10.83
N SER A 282 -7.70 -5.15 -10.07
CA SER A 282 -7.26 -6.23 -9.18
C SER A 282 -6.65 -7.39 -9.95
N ASP A 283 -7.26 -7.75 -11.07
CA ASP A 283 -6.71 -8.76 -11.98
C ASP A 283 -5.67 -8.13 -12.90
N ALA A 284 -4.59 -8.87 -13.10
CA ALA A 284 -3.48 -8.48 -13.95
C ALA A 284 -3.87 -8.64 -15.43
N ASP A 285 -4.85 -7.86 -15.88
CA ASP A 285 -5.15 -7.73 -17.30
C ASP A 285 -4.18 -6.71 -17.91
N PRO A 286 -3.23 -7.15 -18.76
CA PRO A 286 -2.29 -6.24 -19.41
C PRO A 286 -2.97 -5.29 -20.39
N SER A 287 -4.21 -5.55 -20.80
CA SER A 287 -4.96 -4.70 -21.74
C SER A 287 -5.64 -3.48 -21.08
N TRP A 288 -5.69 -3.45 -19.73
CA TRP A 288 -6.35 -2.37 -18.98
C TRP A 288 -5.79 -0.99 -19.33
N GLY A 289 -6.69 -0.07 -19.65
CA GLY A 289 -6.39 1.32 -20.02
C GLY A 289 -6.25 1.54 -21.53
N SER A 290 -6.30 0.47 -22.33
CA SER A 290 -6.24 0.56 -23.79
C SER A 290 -7.63 0.71 -24.42
N SER A 291 -8.69 0.26 -23.75
CA SER A 291 -10.04 0.26 -24.29
C SER A 291 -10.78 1.58 -24.02
N ARG A 292 -11.73 1.93 -24.89
CA ARG A 292 -12.64 3.08 -24.65
C ARG A 292 -13.50 2.88 -23.40
N LEU A 293 -13.84 1.63 -23.08
CA LEU A 293 -14.57 1.29 -21.86
C LEU A 293 -13.74 1.61 -20.63
N ASP A 294 -12.44 1.28 -20.63
CA ASP A 294 -11.54 1.55 -19.49
C ASP A 294 -11.39 3.06 -19.26
N GLN A 295 -11.31 3.84 -20.34
CA GLN A 295 -11.28 5.30 -20.26
C GLN A 295 -12.59 5.86 -19.68
N ALA A 296 -13.73 5.34 -20.11
CA ALA A 296 -15.04 5.73 -19.58
C ALA A 296 -15.19 5.33 -18.09
N LEU A 297 -14.77 4.12 -17.72
CA LEU A 297 -14.75 3.64 -16.34
C LEU A 297 -13.82 4.49 -15.48
N SER A 298 -12.63 4.83 -15.97
CA SER A 298 -11.71 5.74 -15.29
C SER A 298 -12.33 7.10 -15.01
N ALA A 299 -12.99 7.70 -16.00
CA ALA A 299 -13.67 8.98 -15.86
C ALA A 299 -14.85 8.90 -14.86
N ALA A 300 -15.60 7.79 -14.88
CA ALA A 300 -16.67 7.54 -13.92
C ALA A 300 -16.12 7.36 -12.49
N VAL A 301 -15.03 6.62 -12.33
CA VAL A 301 -14.32 6.45 -11.05
C VAL A 301 -13.81 7.80 -10.55
N GLN A 302 -13.18 8.62 -11.40
CA GLN A 302 -12.74 9.97 -11.04
C GLN A 302 -13.88 10.81 -10.49
N THR A 303 -15.01 10.87 -11.22
CA THR A 303 -16.20 11.63 -10.81
C THR A 303 -16.74 11.14 -9.47
N LEU A 304 -16.80 9.82 -9.28
CA LEU A 304 -17.25 9.20 -8.03
C LEU A 304 -16.30 9.53 -6.86
N MET A 305 -14.99 9.42 -7.08
CA MET A 305 -13.98 9.72 -6.05
C MET A 305 -13.96 11.21 -5.72
N GLN A 306 -14.22 12.09 -6.67
CA GLN A 306 -14.32 13.53 -6.43
C GLN A 306 -15.56 13.88 -5.60
N SER A 307 -16.67 13.19 -5.84
CA SER A 307 -17.85 13.23 -4.97
C SER A 307 -17.54 12.69 -3.57
N LEU A 308 -16.76 11.61 -3.44
CA LEU A 308 -16.31 11.10 -2.15
C LEU A 308 -15.44 12.12 -1.40
N ALA A 309 -14.43 12.70 -2.06
CA ALA A 309 -13.51 13.67 -1.45
C ALA A 309 -14.23 14.94 -0.97
N THR A 310 -15.15 15.48 -1.78
CA THR A 310 -15.96 16.65 -1.40
C THR A 310 -16.87 16.34 -0.21
N LYS A 311 -17.48 15.15 -0.19
CA LYS A 311 -18.34 14.69 0.91
C LYS A 311 -17.56 14.35 2.19
N CYS A 312 -16.28 14.00 2.09
CA CYS A 312 -15.37 13.87 3.25
C CYS A 312 -15.06 15.24 3.90
N GLY A 313 -15.19 16.33 3.14
CA GLY A 313 -15.07 17.70 3.61
C GLY A 313 -13.64 18.25 3.58
N VAL A 314 -13.53 19.55 3.85
CA VAL A 314 -12.29 20.34 3.70
C VAL A 314 -11.18 19.93 4.68
N ARG A 315 -11.52 19.21 5.75
CA ARG A 315 -10.54 18.69 6.72
C ARG A 315 -9.86 17.40 6.25
N SER A 316 -10.36 16.78 5.17
CA SER A 316 -9.77 15.55 4.65
C SER A 316 -8.49 15.85 3.87
N THR A 317 -7.35 15.45 4.43
CA THR A 317 -6.04 15.51 3.78
C THR A 317 -5.31 14.21 4.08
N GLY A 318 -4.79 13.52 3.08
CA GLY A 318 -4.11 12.24 3.25
C GLY A 318 -4.25 11.31 2.06
N HIS A 319 -3.72 10.10 2.21
CA HIS A 319 -3.71 9.05 1.19
C HIS A 319 -4.77 8.00 1.48
N LEU A 320 -5.61 7.73 0.49
CA LEU A 320 -6.70 6.75 0.57
C LEU A 320 -6.69 5.82 -0.64
N THR A 321 -6.68 4.52 -0.42
CA THR A 321 -7.06 3.55 -1.45
C THR A 321 -8.52 3.17 -1.23
N VAL A 322 -9.35 3.34 -2.25
CA VAL A 322 -10.75 2.91 -2.24
C VAL A 322 -10.89 1.66 -3.10
N ARG A 323 -11.50 0.61 -2.56
CA ARG A 323 -11.86 -0.61 -3.28
C ARG A 323 -13.24 -0.42 -3.90
N LEU A 324 -13.30 -0.63 -5.21
CA LEU A 324 -14.48 -0.43 -6.04
C LEU A 324 -14.84 -1.74 -6.72
N LEU A 325 -16.14 -2.00 -6.86
CA LEU A 325 -16.68 -3.16 -7.55
C LEU A 325 -17.50 -2.70 -8.75
N ILE A 326 -17.28 -3.34 -9.89
CA ILE A 326 -18.02 -3.05 -11.12
C ILE A 326 -19.05 -4.17 -11.32
N ASP A 327 -20.32 -3.78 -11.38
CA ASP A 327 -21.41 -4.69 -11.71
C ASP A 327 -22.06 -4.28 -13.03
N GLU A 328 -22.69 -5.25 -13.68
CA GLU A 328 -23.50 -5.03 -14.88
C GLU A 328 -24.97 -5.07 -14.52
N GLU A 329 -25.63 -3.94 -14.72
CA GLU A 329 -27.05 -3.80 -14.56
C GLU A 329 -27.71 -3.88 -15.94
N PHE A 330 -28.67 -4.80 -16.06
CA PHE A 330 -29.40 -5.04 -17.29
C PHE A 330 -30.72 -4.32 -17.20
N ASP A 331 -30.83 -3.21 -17.92
CA ASP A 331 -32.11 -2.56 -18.21
C ASP A 331 -32.73 -3.21 -19.46
N ALA A 332 -34.04 -3.03 -19.64
CA ALA A 332 -34.81 -3.68 -20.70
C ALA A 332 -34.22 -3.47 -22.13
N HIS A 333 -33.43 -2.41 -22.34
CA HIS A 333 -32.87 -2.07 -23.65
C HIS A 333 -31.36 -1.73 -23.61
N SER A 334 -30.70 -1.82 -22.45
CA SER A 334 -29.28 -1.43 -22.31
C SER A 334 -28.59 -2.14 -21.15
N VAL A 335 -27.29 -2.39 -21.32
CA VAL A 335 -26.42 -2.83 -20.22
C VAL A 335 -25.68 -1.61 -19.68
N ARG A 336 -25.79 -1.37 -18.38
CA ARG A 336 -25.12 -0.29 -17.68
C ARG A 336 -24.07 -0.84 -16.71
N HIS A 337 -22.88 -0.26 -16.76
CA HIS A 337 -21.84 -0.52 -15.77
C HIS A 337 -22.03 0.37 -14.56
N SER A 338 -22.31 -0.23 -13.41
CA SER A 338 -22.52 0.46 -12.13
C SER A 338 -21.34 0.21 -11.19
N ILE A 339 -20.81 1.28 -10.59
CA ILE A 339 -19.61 1.25 -9.75
C ILE A 339 -20.04 1.42 -8.29
N TYR A 340 -19.65 0.46 -7.45
CA TYR A 340 -19.98 0.40 -6.04
C TYR A 340 -18.73 0.52 -5.17
N ILE A 341 -18.80 1.29 -4.09
CA ILE A 341 -17.74 1.37 -3.09
C ILE A 341 -17.85 0.17 -2.15
N ALA A 342 -16.77 -0.61 -2.05
CA ALA A 342 -16.73 -1.86 -1.28
C ALA A 342 -15.91 -1.75 0.02
N GLY A 343 -14.99 -0.79 0.10
CA GLY A 343 -14.14 -0.61 1.27
C GLY A 343 -13.02 0.40 1.01
N CYS A 344 -12.20 0.66 2.03
CA CYS A 344 -11.02 1.51 1.88
C CYS A 344 -9.85 1.02 2.74
N SER A 345 -8.68 1.58 2.47
CA SER A 345 -7.49 1.46 3.32
C SER A 345 -6.70 2.77 3.27
N SER A 346 -6.12 3.17 4.40
CA SER A 346 -5.33 4.40 4.55
C SER A 346 -3.91 4.08 5.05
N GLY A 347 -2.99 5.04 4.88
CA GLY A 347 -1.61 4.95 5.38
C GLY A 347 -0.56 4.61 4.32
N ALA A 348 0.64 4.22 4.77
CA ALA A 348 1.84 4.09 3.93
C ALA A 348 1.69 3.14 2.73
N LYS A 349 0.90 2.06 2.87
CA LYS A 349 0.67 1.10 1.79
C LYS A 349 -0.04 1.72 0.57
N VAL A 350 -0.87 2.75 0.78
CA VAL A 350 -1.52 3.50 -0.30
C VAL A 350 -0.48 4.23 -1.14
N MET A 351 0.52 4.82 -0.49
CA MET A 351 1.58 5.57 -1.15
C MET A 351 2.42 4.68 -2.08
N GLU A 352 2.71 3.44 -1.67
CA GLU A 352 3.40 2.46 -2.52
C GLU A 352 2.66 2.26 -3.85
N ASN A 353 1.34 2.12 -3.80
CA ASN A 353 0.52 1.90 -4.99
C ASN A 353 0.39 3.17 -5.83
N LEU A 354 0.18 4.33 -5.19
CA LEU A 354 0.01 5.61 -5.87
C LEU A 354 1.30 6.04 -6.59
N LEU A 355 2.45 5.87 -5.96
CA LEU A 355 3.75 6.28 -6.49
C LEU A 355 4.41 5.23 -7.37
N SER A 356 3.85 4.04 -7.57
CA SER A 356 4.41 3.11 -8.56
C SER A 356 4.20 3.67 -9.98
N ASP A 357 5.25 3.67 -10.80
CA ASP A 357 5.24 4.01 -12.24
C ASP A 357 4.81 5.43 -12.66
N VAL A 358 4.24 6.23 -11.75
CA VAL A 358 3.81 7.60 -11.99
C VAL A 358 4.84 8.59 -11.41
N PRO A 359 5.06 9.77 -12.05
CA PRO A 359 5.80 10.87 -11.43
C PRO A 359 5.12 11.31 -10.12
N CYS A 360 5.92 11.69 -9.13
CA CYS A 360 5.38 12.08 -7.83
C CYS A 360 4.60 13.42 -7.93
N PRO A 361 3.37 13.52 -7.41
CA PRO A 361 2.54 14.72 -7.53
C PRO A 361 2.92 15.78 -6.49
N VAL A 362 4.15 16.29 -6.53
CA VAL A 362 4.68 17.27 -5.55
C VAL A 362 3.82 18.54 -5.50
N ALA A 363 3.41 19.07 -6.65
CA ALA A 363 2.49 20.19 -6.76
C ALA A 363 1.17 19.96 -6.01
N GLY A 364 0.67 18.73 -6.03
CA GLY A 364 -0.52 18.32 -5.29
C GLY A 364 -0.35 18.45 -3.77
N TYR A 365 0.80 18.07 -3.23
CA TYR A 365 1.09 18.28 -1.81
C TYR A 365 1.23 19.76 -1.43
N LEU A 366 1.82 20.57 -2.32
CA LEU A 366 1.99 22.01 -2.08
C LEU A 366 0.65 22.76 -1.96
N SER A 367 -0.44 22.24 -2.55
CA SER A 367 -1.79 22.80 -2.43
C SER A 367 -2.34 22.89 -0.99
N VAL A 368 -1.69 22.24 -0.03
CA VAL A 368 -2.00 22.39 1.39
C VAL A 368 -1.71 23.80 1.90
N PHE A 369 -0.69 24.47 1.37
CA PHE A 369 -0.34 25.81 1.77
C PHE A 369 -1.24 26.84 1.07
N PRO A 370 -1.85 27.77 1.81
CA PRO A 370 -2.66 28.82 1.21
C PRO A 370 -1.74 29.89 0.59
N SER A 371 -1.23 29.68 -0.63
CA SER A 371 -0.58 30.73 -1.44
C SER A 371 -0.43 30.35 -2.93
N ASN A 372 -0.98 31.26 -3.76
CA ASN A 372 -1.09 31.34 -5.22
C ASN A 372 -2.01 30.31 -5.90
N PRO A 373 -2.95 30.77 -6.76
CA PRO A 373 -3.74 29.88 -7.61
C PRO A 373 -2.78 29.23 -8.61
N VAL A 374 -2.24 28.08 -8.23
CA VAL A 374 -1.71 27.15 -9.22
C VAL A 374 -2.91 26.71 -10.02
N ASP A 375 -2.85 26.88 -11.33
CA ASP A 375 -3.85 26.38 -12.27
C ASP A 375 -4.25 24.98 -11.79
N THR A 376 -5.53 24.81 -11.43
CA THR A 376 -6.15 23.49 -11.31
C THR A 376 -6.12 22.88 -12.71
N GLY A 377 -4.93 22.45 -13.14
CA GLY A 377 -4.73 21.66 -14.32
C GLY A 377 -5.64 20.46 -14.18
N ALA A 378 -6.35 20.12 -15.24
CA ALA A 378 -7.26 18.98 -15.25
C ALA A 378 -6.54 17.76 -14.68
N ILE A 379 -7.01 17.27 -13.54
CA ILE A 379 -6.41 16.11 -12.86
C ILE A 379 -6.85 14.88 -13.64
N THR A 380 -6.02 14.48 -14.59
CA THR A 380 -6.26 13.28 -15.38
C THR A 380 -5.82 12.06 -14.56
N ALA A 381 -6.72 11.12 -14.28
CA ALA A 381 -6.28 9.89 -13.62
C ALA A 381 -5.35 9.10 -14.50
N THR A 382 -4.29 8.60 -13.87
CA THR A 382 -3.39 7.66 -14.53
C THR A 382 -3.98 6.26 -14.42
N LEU A 383 -4.16 5.62 -15.57
CA LEU A 383 -4.59 4.22 -15.65
C LEU A 383 -3.35 3.33 -15.67
N THR A 384 -3.35 2.31 -14.81
CA THR A 384 -2.27 1.33 -14.77
C THR A 384 -2.84 -0.03 -14.45
N SER A 385 -2.43 -1.07 -15.18
CA SER A 385 -2.65 -2.44 -14.75
C SER A 385 -1.73 -2.74 -13.57
N THR A 386 -2.22 -3.48 -12.57
CA THR A 386 -1.32 -3.99 -11.54
C THR A 386 -0.51 -5.11 -12.18
N PRO A 387 0.83 -4.99 -12.30
CA PRO A 387 1.61 -6.13 -12.74
C PRO A 387 1.36 -7.25 -11.71
N PRO A 388 1.21 -8.50 -12.17
CA PRO A 388 0.98 -9.59 -11.24
C PRO A 388 2.14 -9.62 -10.24
N LYS A 389 1.84 -9.67 -8.94
CA LYS A 389 2.85 -9.92 -7.89
C LYS A 389 3.29 -11.39 -7.93
N THR A 390 3.72 -11.84 -9.10
CA THR A 390 4.27 -13.15 -9.36
C THR A 390 5.27 -13.00 -10.49
N PHE A 391 6.53 -12.76 -10.13
CA PHE A 391 7.62 -13.53 -10.76
C PHE A 391 7.61 -14.92 -10.10
N ALA A 392 6.50 -15.64 -10.26
CA ALA A 392 6.50 -17.08 -10.25
C ALA A 392 6.59 -17.42 -11.72
N GLY A 393 7.81 -17.57 -12.23
CA GLY A 393 8.01 -18.37 -13.42
C GLY A 393 7.53 -19.76 -13.03
N ALA A 394 6.25 -20.02 -13.22
CA ALA A 394 5.65 -21.32 -13.00
C ALA A 394 6.32 -22.28 -13.98
N ALA A 395 7.41 -22.90 -13.54
CA ALA A 395 7.69 -24.25 -13.97
C ALA A 395 6.47 -25.06 -13.53
N ILE A 396 5.63 -25.43 -14.50
CA ILE A 396 4.57 -26.40 -14.31
C ILE A 396 5.27 -27.71 -13.93
N LEU A 397 5.54 -27.90 -12.65
CA LEU A 397 6.09 -29.14 -12.11
C LEU A 397 4.93 -29.98 -11.58
N PRO A 398 4.84 -31.27 -11.97
CA PRO A 398 3.77 -32.15 -11.51
C PRO A 398 3.72 -32.20 -9.98
N ALA A 399 2.51 -32.18 -9.41
CA ALA A 399 2.25 -32.23 -7.96
C ALA A 399 2.93 -33.42 -7.24
N ALA A 400 3.42 -34.43 -7.97
CA ALA A 400 4.24 -35.53 -7.47
C ALA A 400 5.61 -35.09 -6.92
N PHE A 401 6.21 -34.01 -7.42
CA PHE A 401 7.52 -33.52 -6.97
C PHE A 401 7.46 -32.67 -5.68
N LEU A 402 6.28 -32.16 -5.34
CA LEU A 402 6.05 -31.34 -4.13
C LEU A 402 5.93 -32.18 -2.84
N GLN A 403 5.97 -33.51 -2.93
CA GLN A 403 5.93 -34.40 -1.77
C GLN A 403 7.26 -34.45 -0.98
N PHE A 404 8.37 -34.01 -1.57
CA PHE A 404 9.68 -34.01 -0.92
C PHE A 404 10.06 -32.61 -0.41
N SER A 405 10.09 -32.45 0.92
CA SER A 405 10.41 -31.19 1.60
C SER A 405 11.76 -30.57 1.20
N PHE A 406 12.74 -31.39 0.80
CA PHE A 406 14.06 -30.93 0.39
C PHE A 406 14.07 -30.34 -1.02
N LEU A 407 13.38 -30.97 -1.98
CA LEU A 407 13.25 -30.44 -3.35
C LEU A 407 12.47 -29.13 -3.36
N HIS A 408 11.38 -29.04 -2.59
CA HIS A 408 10.65 -27.78 -2.40
C HIS A 408 11.56 -26.69 -1.84
N PHE A 409 12.40 -27.02 -0.84
CA PHE A 409 13.36 -26.08 -0.27
C PHE A 409 14.39 -25.61 -1.31
N VAL A 410 15.00 -26.51 -2.09
CA VAL A 410 15.98 -26.16 -3.14
C VAL A 410 15.34 -25.33 -4.26
N LEU A 411 14.13 -25.67 -4.72
CA LEU A 411 13.39 -24.90 -5.72
C LEU A 411 13.07 -23.49 -5.21
N THR A 412 12.59 -23.36 -3.96
CA THR A 412 12.35 -22.05 -3.33
C THR A 412 13.66 -21.25 -3.21
N LEU A 413 14.78 -21.93 -2.93
CA LEU A 413 16.12 -21.33 -2.86
C LEU A 413 16.54 -20.75 -4.22
N VAL A 414 16.35 -21.51 -5.29
CA VAL A 414 16.71 -21.13 -6.67
C VAL A 414 15.81 -19.99 -7.17
N GLU A 415 14.51 -20.05 -6.91
CA GLU A 415 13.57 -19.00 -7.31
C GLU A 415 13.87 -17.67 -6.63
N VAL A 416 14.13 -17.70 -5.32
CA VAL A 416 14.42 -16.46 -4.60
C VAL A 416 15.83 -15.96 -4.89
N ALA A 417 16.83 -16.85 -4.97
CA ALA A 417 18.16 -16.48 -5.42
C ALA A 417 18.10 -15.88 -6.83
N GLY A 418 17.32 -16.45 -7.74
CA GLY A 418 17.04 -15.91 -9.06
C GLY A 418 16.34 -14.55 -9.00
N SER A 419 15.36 -14.36 -8.11
CA SER A 419 14.65 -13.09 -7.97
C SER A 419 15.51 -11.97 -7.38
N GLU A 420 16.39 -12.28 -6.44
CA GLU A 420 17.35 -11.34 -5.84
C GLU A 420 18.48 -11.06 -6.84
N LEU A 421 19.01 -12.09 -7.51
CA LEU A 421 19.98 -11.95 -8.60
C LEU A 421 19.41 -11.08 -9.72
N VAL A 422 18.16 -11.24 -10.12
CA VAL A 422 17.54 -10.42 -11.16
C VAL A 422 17.41 -8.96 -10.70
N ARG A 423 17.05 -8.70 -9.45
CA ARG A 423 16.96 -7.33 -8.92
C ARG A 423 18.33 -6.66 -8.82
N LEU A 424 19.35 -7.42 -8.44
CA LEU A 424 20.73 -6.94 -8.26
C LEU A 424 21.46 -6.78 -9.61
N LEU A 425 21.39 -7.77 -10.51
CA LEU A 425 22.06 -7.77 -11.81
C LEU A 425 21.39 -6.88 -12.87
N PHE A 426 20.05 -6.75 -12.86
CA PHE A 426 19.32 -5.96 -13.89
C PHE A 426 18.92 -4.55 -13.42
N TRP A 427 19.44 -4.08 -12.28
CA TRP A 427 19.23 -2.72 -11.78
C TRP A 427 17.75 -2.29 -11.66
N LYS A 428 16.85 -3.27 -11.48
CA LYS A 428 15.40 -3.04 -11.31
C LYS A 428 15.01 -2.77 -9.86
N ASP A 429 15.98 -2.58 -8.97
CA ASP A 429 15.67 -2.24 -7.59
C ASP A 429 15.09 -0.82 -7.50
N PRO A 430 13.87 -0.64 -6.95
CA PRO A 430 13.25 0.67 -6.81
C PRO A 430 14.03 1.66 -5.93
N GLN A 431 15.00 1.19 -5.12
CA GLN A 431 15.88 2.05 -4.33
C GLN A 431 17.07 2.57 -5.13
N PHE A 432 17.44 1.93 -6.25
CA PHE A 432 18.54 2.38 -7.09
C PHE A 432 18.14 3.60 -7.92
N ALA A 433 18.97 4.63 -7.89
CA ALA A 433 18.90 5.74 -8.83
C ALA A 433 20.33 6.09 -9.24
N LEU A 434 20.55 6.29 -10.54
CA LEU A 434 21.88 6.60 -11.08
C LEU A 434 22.52 7.83 -10.41
N LEU A 435 21.70 8.84 -10.10
CA LEU A 435 22.17 10.06 -9.43
C LEU A 435 22.32 9.88 -7.92
N ASP A 436 21.75 8.84 -7.31
CA ASP A 436 21.76 8.60 -5.87
C ASP A 436 21.81 7.08 -5.61
N PRO A 437 22.93 6.40 -5.93
CA PRO A 437 23.03 4.93 -5.87
C PRO A 437 23.31 4.38 -4.46
N LEU A 438 23.79 5.22 -3.54
CA LEU A 438 24.24 4.81 -2.20
C LEU A 438 23.15 4.14 -1.34
N PRO A 439 21.86 4.59 -1.37
CA PRO A 439 20.81 3.93 -0.61
C PRO A 439 20.62 2.45 -0.93
N TRP A 440 20.69 2.10 -2.22
CA TRP A 440 20.57 0.71 -2.67
C TRP A 440 21.75 -0.13 -2.18
N TRP A 441 22.96 0.35 -2.41
CA TRP A 441 24.18 -0.36 -1.99
C TRP A 441 24.21 -0.59 -0.47
N TRP A 442 23.86 0.43 0.32
CA TRP A 442 23.80 0.31 1.77
C TRP A 442 22.71 -0.65 2.24
N GLU A 443 21.54 -0.63 1.61
CA GLU A 443 20.46 -1.58 1.93
C GLU A 443 20.93 -3.03 1.71
N VAL A 444 21.55 -3.30 0.57
CA VAL A 444 21.95 -4.65 0.14
C VAL A 444 23.14 -5.19 0.93
N HIS A 445 24.18 -4.37 1.16
CA HIS A 445 25.45 -4.84 1.72
C HIS A 445 25.64 -4.58 3.21
N VAL A 446 24.92 -3.62 3.78
CA VAL A 446 25.11 -3.24 5.19
C VAL A 446 23.85 -3.52 5.99
N TYR A 447 22.74 -2.89 5.63
CA TYR A 447 21.54 -2.95 6.46
C TYR A 447 20.91 -4.35 6.46
N ARG A 448 20.67 -4.97 5.30
CA ARG A 448 20.08 -6.31 5.23
C ARG A 448 20.94 -7.36 5.94
N PRO A 449 22.24 -7.56 5.65
CA PRO A 449 23.04 -8.59 6.30
C PRO A 449 23.09 -8.41 7.82
N LEU A 450 23.31 -7.19 8.31
CA LEU A 450 23.37 -6.91 9.74
C LEU A 450 22.01 -7.10 10.43
N ARG A 451 20.91 -6.77 9.75
CA ARG A 451 19.56 -7.07 10.25
C ARG A 451 19.35 -8.57 10.38
N GLU A 452 19.78 -9.37 9.42
CA GLU A 452 19.64 -10.83 9.49
C GLU A 452 20.47 -11.41 10.65
N VAL A 453 21.72 -10.95 10.83
CA VAL A 453 22.56 -11.33 11.98
C VAL A 453 21.89 -10.95 13.31
N TRP A 454 21.34 -9.75 13.41
CA TRP A 454 20.64 -9.31 14.62
C TRP A 454 19.40 -10.15 14.93
N MET A 455 18.63 -10.52 13.91
CA MET A 455 17.47 -11.39 14.06
C MET A 455 17.88 -12.77 14.57
N MET A 456 18.98 -13.33 14.06
CA MET A 456 19.54 -14.60 14.57
C MET A 456 19.95 -14.49 16.04
N VAL A 457 20.68 -13.44 16.43
CA VAL A 457 21.11 -13.21 17.82
C VAL A 457 19.91 -13.04 18.77
N LYS A 458 18.87 -12.33 18.31
CA LYS A 458 17.64 -12.16 19.09
C LYS A 458 16.93 -13.50 19.29
N GLN A 459 16.79 -14.31 18.23
CA GLN A 459 16.17 -15.63 18.30
C GLN A 459 16.91 -16.59 19.23
N THR A 460 18.25 -16.62 19.21
CA THR A 460 19.04 -17.47 20.11
C THR A 460 18.89 -17.04 21.56
N ARG A 461 18.86 -15.73 21.83
CA ARG A 461 18.63 -15.18 23.18
C ARG A 461 17.24 -15.52 23.72
N GLU A 462 16.20 -15.38 22.89
CA GLU A 462 14.82 -15.72 23.27
C GLU A 462 14.61 -17.23 23.48
N ALA A 463 15.29 -18.07 22.70
CA ALA A 463 15.28 -19.53 22.89
C ALA A 463 15.97 -19.95 24.19
N GLY A 464 17.09 -19.32 24.55
CA GLY A 464 17.78 -19.56 25.82
C GLY A 464 16.97 -19.15 27.05
N LEU A 465 16.12 -18.12 26.95
CA LEU A 465 15.25 -17.66 28.04
C LEU A 465 14.01 -18.54 28.27
N LYS A 466 13.56 -19.31 27.28
CA LYS A 466 12.45 -20.26 27.42
C LYS A 466 12.90 -21.65 27.91
N GLY A 467 14.21 -21.88 28.00
CA GLY A 467 14.80 -23.14 28.45
C GLY A 467 15.14 -23.19 29.95
N TYR A 468 14.70 -22.20 30.73
CA TYR A 468 14.85 -22.12 32.19
C TYR A 468 13.49 -22.13 32.88
#